data_AF-A0A1V6GU35-F1
#
_entry.id   AF-A0A1V6GU35-F1
#
_cell.length_a   1.000
_cell.length_b   1.000
_cell.length_c   1.000
_cell.angle_alpha   90.00
_cell.angle_beta   90.00
_cell.angle_gamma   90.00
#
_symmetry.space_group_name_H-M   'P 1'
#
loop_
_entity.id
_entity.type
_entity.pdbx_description
1 polymer ?
#
loop_
_entity_poly.entity_id
_entity_poly.type
_entity_poly.pdbx_seq_one_letter_code
_entity_poly.pdbx_strand_id
1 'polypeptide(L)'
;MFYFQLLDLIRDNANELTRRLCKDLLSREETKGYRTLSDDVIYDRVFDVYSKLSSWLGLDNHTTSEVRKVYTELGRKRFREGIPLHEVILAFMLVKRNLWEFIQEKQFLETTFEMKQALELNNKVVLFFDRVIYFVSMGYEDELRKGKG
;
A
#
# COMPACT_ATOMS: atom_id res chain seq x y z
N MET A 1 9.52 -21.53 8.68
CA MET A 1 9.61 -20.30 9.52
C MET A 1 8.40 -19.43 9.17
N PHE A 2 7.44 -19.31 10.08
CA PHE A 2 6.07 -18.81 9.86
C PHE A 2 5.96 -17.44 9.16
N TYR A 3 7.00 -16.61 9.30
CA TYR A 3 7.11 -15.34 8.56
C TYR A 3 7.00 -15.51 7.03
N PHE A 4 7.66 -16.52 6.45
CA PHE A 4 7.58 -16.78 5.01
C PHE A 4 6.20 -17.26 4.59
N GLN A 5 5.52 -18.06 5.42
CA GLN A 5 4.16 -18.53 5.16
C GLN A 5 3.17 -17.37 5.09
N LEU A 6 3.34 -16.35 5.94
CA LEU A 6 2.49 -15.17 5.91
C LEU A 6 2.76 -14.28 4.69
N LEU A 7 4.01 -14.17 4.25
CA LEU A 7 4.36 -13.49 3.00
C LEU A 7 3.88 -14.23 1.75
N ASP A 8 3.92 -15.56 1.77
CA ASP A 8 3.37 -16.42 0.72
C ASP A 8 1.85 -16.27 0.67
N LEU A 9 1.18 -16.28 1.83
CA LEU A 9 -0.27 -16.05 1.92
C LEU A 9 -0.67 -14.73 1.26
N ILE A 10 0.05 -13.64 1.51
CA ILE A 10 -0.24 -12.33 0.91
C ILE A 10 -0.05 -12.39 -0.61
N ARG A 11 1.06 -12.96 -1.07
CA ARG A 11 1.37 -13.07 -2.50
C ARG A 11 0.33 -13.91 -3.24
N ASP A 12 0.00 -15.06 -2.69
CA ASP A 12 -0.91 -16.03 -3.31
C ASP A 12 -2.36 -15.51 -3.33
N ASN A 13 -2.70 -14.58 -2.43
CA ASN A 13 -4.02 -13.94 -2.35
C ASN A 13 -4.01 -12.48 -2.83
N ALA A 14 -2.97 -12.03 -3.54
CA ALA A 14 -2.87 -10.65 -4.03
C ALA A 14 -4.07 -10.24 -4.89
N ASN A 15 -4.61 -11.16 -5.70
CA ASN A 15 -5.83 -10.91 -6.49
C ASN A 15 -7.08 -10.68 -5.62
N GLU A 16 -7.23 -11.42 -4.53
CA GLU A 16 -8.36 -11.24 -3.59
C GLU A 16 -8.25 -9.89 -2.89
N LEU A 17 -7.08 -9.60 -2.32
CA LEU A 17 -6.76 -8.33 -1.67
C LEU A 17 -7.00 -7.14 -2.60
N THR A 18 -6.59 -7.26 -3.85
CA THR A 18 -6.75 -6.21 -4.88
C THR A 18 -8.21 -5.93 -5.15
N ARG A 19 -9.00 -6.97 -5.45
CA ARG A 19 -10.44 -6.80 -5.73
C ARG A 19 -11.18 -6.16 -4.57
N ARG A 20 -10.87 -6.57 -3.33
CA ARG A 20 -11.47 -5.99 -2.12
C ARG A 20 -11.15 -4.50 -1.99
N LEU A 21 -9.88 -4.13 -2.17
CA LEU A 21 -9.48 -2.73 -2.06
C LEU A 21 -10.01 -1.86 -3.20
N CYS A 22 -9.99 -2.34 -4.45
CA CYS A 22 -10.58 -1.60 -5.58
C CYS A 22 -12.05 -1.28 -5.32
N LYS A 23 -12.82 -2.26 -4.83
CA LYS A 23 -14.22 -2.05 -4.45
C LYS A 23 -14.35 -0.98 -3.36
N ASP A 24 -13.52 -1.04 -2.31
CA ASP A 24 -13.57 -0.07 -1.20
C ASP A 24 -13.23 1.35 -1.70
N LEU A 25 -12.16 1.52 -2.49
CA LEU A 25 -11.73 2.80 -3.08
C LEU A 25 -12.80 3.41 -3.98
N LEU A 26 -13.44 2.62 -4.84
CA LEU A 26 -14.42 3.13 -5.79
C LEU A 26 -15.75 3.49 -5.11
N SER A 27 -16.09 2.81 -4.00
CA SER A 27 -17.35 3.01 -3.28
C SER A 27 -17.39 4.25 -2.38
N ARG A 28 -16.23 4.76 -1.94
CA ARG A 28 -16.12 5.85 -0.96
C ARG A 28 -16.12 7.24 -1.60
N GLU A 29 -16.73 8.20 -0.93
CA GLU A 29 -16.71 9.61 -1.34
C GLU A 29 -15.36 10.26 -1.06
N GLU A 30 -14.66 9.80 -0.01
CA GLU A 30 -13.34 10.28 0.39
C GLU A 30 -12.22 9.89 -0.58
N THR A 31 -12.50 9.01 -1.55
CA THR A 31 -11.55 8.56 -2.59
C THR A 31 -12.14 8.70 -4.00
N LYS A 32 -13.11 9.60 -4.19
CA LYS A 32 -13.83 9.79 -5.46
C LYS A 32 -12.93 10.21 -6.62
N GLY A 33 -11.79 10.85 -6.38
CA GLY A 33 -10.81 11.20 -7.40
C GLY A 33 -10.28 9.96 -8.14
N TYR A 34 -10.24 8.79 -7.49
CA TYR A 34 -9.87 7.54 -8.17
C TYR A 34 -10.88 7.11 -9.24
N ARG A 35 -12.15 7.54 -9.18
CA ARG A 35 -13.17 7.23 -10.19
C ARG A 35 -12.89 7.88 -11.55
N THR A 36 -11.92 8.79 -11.62
CA THR A 36 -11.45 9.40 -12.89
C THR A 36 -10.53 8.46 -13.69
N LEU A 37 -10.05 7.39 -13.06
CA LEU A 37 -9.19 6.38 -13.67
C LEU A 37 -10.03 5.18 -14.10
N SER A 38 -9.55 4.42 -15.10
CA SER A 38 -10.18 3.15 -15.46
C SER A 38 -9.98 2.09 -14.37
N ASP A 39 -10.95 1.19 -14.22
CA ASP A 39 -10.90 0.09 -13.25
C ASP A 39 -9.63 -0.75 -13.39
N ASP A 40 -9.21 -1.05 -14.63
CA ASP A 40 -7.97 -1.80 -14.92
C ASP A 40 -6.73 -1.08 -14.35
N VAL A 41 -6.66 0.24 -14.49
CA VAL A 41 -5.53 1.03 -14.01
C VAL A 41 -5.49 1.03 -12.48
N ILE A 42 -6.64 1.09 -11.83
CA ILE A 42 -6.73 1.02 -10.36
C ILE A 42 -6.34 -0.39 -9.90
N TYR A 43 -6.85 -1.42 -10.56
CA TYR A 43 -6.53 -2.82 -10.30
C TYR A 43 -5.03 -3.07 -10.37
N ASP A 44 -4.40 -2.74 -11.49
CA ASP A 44 -2.98 -2.96 -11.71
C ASP A 44 -2.13 -2.26 -10.66
N ARG A 45 -2.48 -1.02 -10.30
CA ARG A 45 -1.79 -0.26 -9.25
C ARG A 45 -1.87 -0.93 -7.89
N VAL A 46 -3.05 -1.39 -7.51
CA VAL A 46 -3.26 -2.04 -6.22
C VAL A 46 -2.60 -3.42 -6.20
N PHE A 47 -2.72 -4.18 -7.29
CA PHE A 47 -2.10 -5.48 -7.46
C PHE A 47 -0.58 -5.39 -7.36
N ASP A 48 0.02 -4.39 -7.98
CA ASP A 48 1.44 -4.10 -7.89
C ASP A 48 1.90 -3.88 -6.44
N VAL A 49 1.08 -3.22 -5.62
CA VAL A 49 1.41 -3.00 -4.20
C VAL A 49 1.43 -4.34 -3.44
N TYR A 50 0.41 -5.17 -3.57
CA TYR A 50 0.33 -6.44 -2.86
C TYR A 50 1.34 -7.48 -3.36
N SER A 51 1.53 -7.59 -4.68
CA SER A 51 2.46 -8.55 -5.28
C SER A 51 3.93 -8.25 -4.94
N LYS A 52 4.29 -6.98 -4.84
CA LYS A 52 5.67 -6.55 -4.50
C LYS A 52 5.91 -6.44 -3.00
N LEU A 53 4.86 -6.50 -2.17
CA LEU A 53 4.97 -6.26 -0.72
C LEU A 53 5.98 -7.20 -0.06
N SER A 54 5.97 -8.49 -0.41
CA SER A 54 6.91 -9.47 0.14
C SER A 54 8.37 -9.16 -0.19
N SER A 55 8.64 -8.60 -1.38
CA SER A 55 9.96 -8.10 -1.74
C SER A 55 10.37 -6.92 -0.87
N TRP A 56 9.47 -5.96 -0.66
CA TRP A 56 9.78 -4.77 0.15
C TRP A 56 10.02 -5.10 1.62
N LEU A 57 9.28 -6.07 2.18
CA LEU A 57 9.40 -6.49 3.58
C LEU A 57 10.58 -7.44 3.83
N GLY A 58 11.13 -8.04 2.78
CA GLY A 58 12.31 -8.92 2.84
C GLY A 58 13.65 -8.20 2.70
N LEU A 59 13.64 -6.92 2.33
CA LEU A 59 14.86 -6.14 2.11
C LEU A 59 15.31 -5.44 3.41
N ASP A 60 16.48 -5.82 3.90
CA ASP A 60 17.16 -5.10 4.99
C ASP A 60 17.47 -3.64 4.60
N ASN A 61 17.81 -2.83 5.61
CA ASN A 61 17.96 -1.35 5.67
C ASN A 61 18.65 -0.60 4.50
N HIS A 62 19.23 -1.27 3.51
CA HIS A 62 19.91 -0.71 2.34
C HIS A 62 18.98 -0.08 1.28
N THR A 63 17.66 -0.20 1.40
CA THR A 63 16.67 0.20 0.38
C THR A 63 15.98 1.55 0.62
N THR A 64 16.31 2.27 1.69
CA THR A 64 15.68 3.57 2.00
C THR A 64 15.80 4.57 0.85
N SER A 65 16.91 4.54 0.09
CA SER A 65 17.12 5.39 -1.08
C SER A 65 16.24 5.01 -2.27
N GLU A 66 16.03 3.72 -2.50
CA GLU A 66 15.19 3.21 -3.60
C GLU A 66 13.71 3.47 -3.32
N VAL A 67 13.25 3.13 -2.11
CA VAL A 67 11.89 3.43 -1.62
C VAL A 67 11.63 4.94 -1.75
N ARG A 68 12.57 5.79 -1.30
CA ARG A 68 12.45 7.24 -1.46
C ARG A 68 12.23 7.64 -2.92
N LYS A 69 13.12 7.23 -3.84
CA LYS A 69 13.03 7.61 -5.26
C LYS A 69 11.71 7.17 -5.88
N VAL A 70 11.35 5.90 -5.70
CA VAL A 70 10.13 5.30 -6.27
C VAL A 70 8.89 6.01 -5.77
N TYR A 71 8.75 6.18 -4.45
CA TYR A 71 7.54 6.73 -3.87
C TYR A 71 7.45 8.25 -3.97
N THR A 72 8.57 8.97 -4.05
CA THR A 72 8.58 10.39 -4.43
C THR A 72 8.10 10.58 -5.88
N GLU A 73 8.56 9.78 -6.84
CA GLU A 73 8.04 9.90 -8.21
C GLU A 73 6.55 9.50 -8.30
N LEU A 74 6.11 8.52 -7.50
CA LEU A 74 4.70 8.18 -7.41
C LEU A 74 3.86 9.38 -6.94
N GLY A 75 4.32 10.14 -5.95
CA GLY A 75 3.66 11.37 -5.50
C GLY A 75 3.50 12.40 -6.61
N ARG A 76 4.57 12.66 -7.37
CA ARG A 76 4.55 13.56 -8.53
C ARG A 76 3.56 13.08 -9.58
N LYS A 77 3.58 11.78 -9.88
CA LYS A 77 2.64 11.16 -10.83
C LYS A 77 1.19 11.35 -10.39
N ARG A 78 0.86 11.14 -9.11
CA ARG A 78 -0.50 11.31 -8.59
C ARG A 78 -0.99 12.75 -8.67
N PHE A 79 -0.11 13.73 -8.44
CA PHE A 79 -0.43 15.14 -8.66
C PHE A 79 -0.77 15.42 -10.14
N ARG A 80 0.08 14.95 -11.07
CA ARG A 80 -0.16 15.12 -12.52
C ARG A 80 -1.44 14.44 -13.00
N GLU A 81 -1.85 13.36 -12.34
CA GLU A 81 -3.12 12.66 -12.59
C GLU A 81 -4.34 13.38 -11.98
N GLY A 82 -4.13 14.46 -11.21
CA GLY A 82 -5.20 15.23 -10.59
C GLY A 82 -5.84 14.58 -9.36
N ILE A 83 -5.23 13.52 -8.81
CA ILE A 83 -5.75 12.83 -7.62
C ILE A 83 -5.36 13.64 -6.37
N PRO A 84 -6.29 14.12 -5.54
CA PRO A 84 -5.95 14.93 -4.38
C PRO A 84 -5.07 14.18 -3.38
N LEU A 85 -4.08 14.86 -2.77
CA LEU A 85 -3.13 14.25 -1.85
C LEU A 85 -3.80 13.46 -0.71
N HIS A 86 -4.86 14.01 -0.12
CA HIS A 86 -5.56 13.33 0.98
C HIS A 86 -6.16 11.98 0.54
N GLU A 87 -6.64 11.87 -0.70
CA GLU A 87 -7.13 10.61 -1.26
C GLU A 87 -5.98 9.62 -1.51
N VAL A 88 -4.82 10.12 -1.96
CA VAL A 88 -3.61 9.30 -2.13
C VAL A 88 -3.18 8.69 -0.79
N ILE A 89 -3.12 9.51 0.26
CA ILE A 89 -2.78 9.05 1.61
C ILE A 89 -3.81 8.05 2.12
N LEU A 90 -5.10 8.35 1.95
CA LEU A 90 -6.19 7.46 2.36
C LEU A 90 -6.11 6.11 1.64
N ALA A 91 -5.80 6.07 0.36
CA ALA A 91 -5.62 4.82 -0.36
C ALA A 91 -4.54 3.92 0.27
N PHE A 92 -3.39 4.46 0.67
CA PHE A 92 -2.36 3.68 1.38
C PHE A 92 -2.79 3.24 2.78
N MET A 93 -3.58 4.04 3.49
CA MET A 93 -4.16 3.62 4.78
C MET A 93 -5.14 2.45 4.58
N LEU A 94 -5.94 2.48 3.51
CA LEU A 94 -6.86 1.40 3.17
C LEU A 94 -6.13 0.12 2.73
N VAL A 95 -4.99 0.24 2.01
CA VAL A 95 -4.12 -0.91 1.71
C VAL A 95 -3.71 -1.63 2.99
N LYS A 96 -3.18 -0.88 3.99
CA LYS A 96 -2.76 -1.41 5.29
C LYS A 96 -3.92 -2.11 6.01
N ARG A 97 -5.08 -1.45 6.04
CA ARG A 97 -6.27 -1.94 6.74
C ARG A 97 -6.80 -3.22 6.10
N ASN A 98 -7.02 -3.23 4.78
CA ASN A 98 -7.50 -4.39 4.03
C ASN A 98 -6.56 -5.59 4.19
N LEU A 99 -5.25 -5.36 4.22
CA LEU A 99 -4.26 -6.41 4.49
C LEU A 99 -4.42 -7.01 5.90
N TRP A 100 -4.56 -6.16 6.91
CA TRP A 100 -4.68 -6.62 8.29
C TRP A 100 -5.99 -7.38 8.52
N GLU A 101 -7.11 -6.84 8.02
CA GLU A 101 -8.41 -7.51 8.08
C GLU A 101 -8.35 -8.89 7.40
N PHE A 102 -7.72 -8.98 6.23
CA PHE A 102 -7.53 -10.26 5.54
C PHE A 102 -6.70 -11.28 6.36
N ILE A 103 -5.62 -10.85 7.02
CA ILE A 103 -4.80 -11.72 7.87
C ILE A 103 -5.61 -12.21 9.08
N GLN A 104 -6.46 -11.35 9.65
CA GLN A 104 -7.31 -11.72 10.79
C GLN A 104 -8.45 -12.68 10.40
N GLU A 105 -8.99 -12.55 9.20
CA GLU A 105 -10.08 -13.41 8.70
C GLU A 105 -9.62 -14.83 8.36
N LYS A 106 -8.39 -14.98 7.83
CA LYS A 106 -7.81 -16.31 7.64
C LYS A 106 -7.45 -16.84 9.03
N GLN A 107 -7.73 -18.12 9.30
CA GLN A 107 -7.48 -18.80 10.59
C GLN A 107 -5.98 -18.97 10.94
N PHE A 108 -5.13 -17.99 10.61
CA PHE A 108 -3.68 -17.96 10.82
C PHE A 108 -3.29 -17.50 12.24
N LEU A 109 -4.25 -17.34 13.16
CA LEU A 109 -4.02 -16.74 14.48
C LEU A 109 -4.50 -17.65 15.62
N GLU A 110 -4.47 -18.96 15.43
CA GLU A 110 -4.99 -19.92 16.42
C GLU A 110 -4.07 -20.08 17.64
N THR A 111 -2.76 -19.91 17.44
CA THR A 111 -1.78 -20.01 18.53
C THR A 111 -1.13 -18.67 18.87
N THR A 112 -0.67 -18.53 20.12
CA THR A 112 0.08 -17.34 20.58
C THR A 112 1.33 -17.06 19.74
N PHE A 113 2.00 -18.11 19.25
CA PHE A 113 3.18 -17.98 18.40
C PHE A 113 2.82 -17.32 17.07
N GLU A 114 1.75 -17.77 16.42
CA GLU A 114 1.28 -17.24 15.15
C GLU A 114 0.79 -15.80 15.29
N MET A 115 0.06 -15.49 16.37
CA MET A 115 -0.34 -14.12 16.72
C MET A 115 0.87 -13.19 16.86
N LYS A 116 1.92 -13.63 17.57
CA LYS A 116 3.15 -12.85 17.72
C LYS A 116 3.80 -12.57 16.36
N GLN A 117 3.91 -13.59 15.51
CA GLN A 117 4.49 -13.44 14.18
C GLN A 117 3.66 -12.51 13.27
N ALA A 118 2.34 -12.58 13.34
CA ALA A 118 1.45 -11.70 12.60
C ALA A 118 1.57 -10.23 13.05
N LEU A 119 1.71 -9.99 14.37
CA LEU A 119 1.99 -8.66 14.92
C LEU A 119 3.35 -8.13 14.48
N GLU A 120 4.39 -8.97 14.46
CA GLU A 120 5.70 -8.59 13.93
C GLU A 120 5.63 -8.20 12.45
N LEU A 121 4.89 -8.94 11.63
CA LEU A 121 4.65 -8.56 10.23
C LEU A 121 3.87 -7.25 10.14
N ASN A 122 2.80 -7.08 10.93
CA ASN A 122 2.00 -5.86 10.95
C ASN A 122 2.87 -4.64 11.24
N ASN A 123 3.76 -4.72 12.24
CA ASN A 123 4.69 -3.63 12.56
C ASN A 123 5.62 -3.29 11.39
N LYS A 124 6.15 -4.29 10.67
CA LYS A 124 6.96 -4.05 9.47
C LYS A 124 6.16 -3.39 8.35
N VAL A 125 4.93 -3.86 8.11
CA VAL A 125 3.99 -3.27 7.15
C VAL A 125 3.72 -1.81 7.49
N VAL A 126 3.40 -1.50 8.75
CA VAL A 126 3.15 -0.13 9.21
C VAL A 126 4.34 0.77 8.94
N LEU A 127 5.54 0.37 9.40
CA LEU A 127 6.78 1.14 9.19
C LEU A 127 7.09 1.36 7.70
N PHE A 128 6.84 0.37 6.85
CA PHE A 128 7.01 0.50 5.41
C PHE A 128 6.05 1.53 4.82
N PHE A 129 4.76 1.40 5.08
CA PHE A 129 3.76 2.30 4.51
C PHE A 129 3.83 3.72 5.07
N ASP A 130 4.31 3.92 6.30
CA ASP A 130 4.53 5.26 6.85
C ASP A 130 5.65 5.99 6.08
N ARG A 131 6.72 5.27 5.70
CA ARG A 131 7.76 5.80 4.80
C ARG A 131 7.20 6.09 3.40
N VAL A 132 6.37 5.20 2.87
CA VAL A 132 5.68 5.40 1.57
C VAL A 132 4.87 6.69 1.59
N ILE A 133 4.00 6.85 2.59
CA ILE A 133 3.15 8.03 2.74
C ILE A 133 3.99 9.31 2.84
N TYR A 134 5.06 9.28 3.64
CA TYR A 134 5.98 10.41 3.76
C TYR A 134 6.60 10.80 2.40
N PHE A 135 7.18 9.86 1.66
CA PHE A 135 7.85 10.16 0.39
C PHE A 135 6.88 10.52 -0.74
N VAL A 136 5.70 9.90 -0.78
CA VAL A 136 4.61 10.26 -1.71
C VAL A 136 4.17 11.69 -1.46
N SER A 137 3.98 12.07 -0.20
CA SER A 137 3.57 13.44 0.15
C SER A 137 4.63 14.46 -0.27
N MET A 138 5.91 14.19 -0.02
CA MET A 138 7.00 15.06 -0.49
C MET A 138 7.00 15.22 -2.01
N GLY A 139 6.87 14.13 -2.76
CA GLY A 139 6.84 14.18 -4.22
C GLY A 139 5.63 14.93 -4.78
N TYR A 140 4.48 14.75 -4.14
CA TYR A 140 3.26 15.47 -4.50
C TYR A 140 3.43 16.98 -4.27
N GLU A 141 3.97 17.38 -3.12
CA GLU A 141 4.24 18.78 -2.80
C GLU A 141 5.28 19.43 -3.71
N ASP A 142 6.36 18.71 -4.06
CA ASP A 142 7.36 19.17 -5.03
C ASP A 142 6.70 19.61 -6.34
N GLU A 143 5.80 18.77 -6.86
CA GLU A 143 5.13 19.03 -8.13
C GLU A 143 4.09 20.16 -8.01
N LEU A 144 3.38 20.21 -6.88
CA LEU A 144 2.46 21.31 -6.56
C LEU A 144 3.18 22.67 -6.52
N ARG A 145 4.41 22.73 -6.00
CA ARG A 145 5.19 23.98 -5.94
C ARG A 145 5.66 24.43 -7.33
N LYS A 146 6.01 23.51 -8.22
CA LYS A 146 6.43 23.83 -9.59
C LYS A 146 5.30 24.47 -10.41
N GLY A 147 4.06 24.06 -10.19
CA GLY A 147 2.89 24.66 -10.87
C GLY A 147 2.47 26.03 -10.35
N LYS A 148 3.15 26.57 -9.33
CA LYS A 148 2.89 27.89 -8.74
C LYS A 148 3.95 28.95 -9.11
N GLY A 149 4.96 28.59 -9.89
CA GLY A 149 5.97 29.51 -10.46
C GLY A 149 5.76 29.67 -11.95
#